data_AF-A0A9P7AT95-F1
#
_entry.id   AF-A0A9P7AT95-F1
#
_cell.length_a   1.000
_cell.length_b   1.000
_cell.length_c   1.000
_cell.angle_alpha   90.00
_cell.angle_beta   90.00
_cell.angle_gamma   90.00
#
_symmetry.space_group_name_H-M   'P 1'
#
loop_
_entity.id
_entity.type
_entity.pdbx_description
1 polymer ?
#
loop_
_entity_poly.entity_id
_entity_poly.type
_entity_poly.pdbx_seq_one_letter_code
_entity_poly.pdbx_strand_id
1 'polypeptide(L)'
;MKVTPNTKIPAIYWEKRYSARTSRLIEWCKANDEARIKLFSDSAKDAKEEGRPRQQMSTQKKNHIQQLAAAIFTNDEDPTIRALYEEHPLSFIKPVESQFISLRKKYNAVNKGLGQTGAGVKSVEELDADPCTKNLVAQLLLQFPWWSDLHGWWRMNPSYNTAFSTADPGQD
;
A
#
# COMPACT_ATOMS: atom_id res chain seq x y z
N MET A 1 -15.62 -29.97 23.40
CA MET A 1 -14.89 -28.75 23.00
C MET A 1 -13.92 -29.12 21.88
N LYS A 2 -14.13 -28.66 20.65
CA LYS A 2 -13.17 -28.87 19.56
C LYS A 2 -12.06 -27.83 19.72
N VAL A 3 -10.88 -28.28 20.13
CA VAL A 3 -9.66 -27.47 20.08
C VAL A 3 -9.41 -27.20 18.61
N THR A 4 -9.58 -25.95 18.17
CA THR A 4 -9.17 -25.53 16.84
C THR A 4 -7.64 -25.61 16.82
N PRO A 5 -7.02 -26.47 16.00
CA PRO A 5 -5.57 -26.44 15.85
C PRO A 5 -5.21 -25.02 15.40
N ASN A 6 -4.20 -24.44 16.04
CA ASN A 6 -3.62 -23.18 15.63
C ASN A 6 -2.92 -23.42 14.28
N THR A 7 -3.69 -23.43 13.18
CA THR A 7 -3.18 -23.70 11.84
C THR A 7 -2.18 -22.62 11.51
N LYS A 8 -0.88 -22.97 11.58
CA LYS A 8 0.20 -22.08 11.20
C LYS A 8 0.13 -21.91 9.69
N ILE A 9 -0.43 -20.78 9.25
CA ILE A 9 -0.35 -20.38 7.85
C ILE A 9 1.12 -20.28 7.46
N PRO A 10 1.53 -20.91 6.34
CA PRO A 10 2.90 -20.79 5.85
C PRO A 10 3.22 -19.33 5.53
N ALA A 11 4.51 -18.99 5.50
CA ALA A 11 4.92 -17.65 5.08
C ALA A 11 4.35 -17.33 3.69
N ILE A 12 3.53 -16.29 3.60
CA ILE A 12 2.98 -15.82 2.32
C ILE A 12 4.04 -14.97 1.63
N TYR A 13 4.47 -15.40 0.46
CA TYR A 13 5.42 -14.66 -0.39
C TYR A 13 4.68 -13.69 -1.31
N TRP A 14 5.18 -12.46 -1.47
CA TRP A 14 4.47 -11.40 -2.21
C TRP A 14 5.21 -10.89 -3.45
N GLU A 15 6.37 -11.48 -3.74
CA GLU A 15 7.34 -10.97 -4.71
C GLU A 15 7.69 -12.01 -5.78
N LYS A 16 8.45 -11.57 -6.80
CA LYS A 16 8.88 -12.40 -7.94
C LYS A 16 7.66 -13.00 -8.64
N ARG A 17 7.59 -14.34 -8.68
CA ARG A 17 6.46 -15.07 -9.27
C ARG A 17 5.11 -14.81 -8.58
N TYR A 18 5.12 -14.32 -7.34
CA TYR A 18 3.89 -14.03 -6.57
C TYR A 18 3.54 -12.53 -6.54
N SER A 19 4.18 -11.74 -7.39
CA SER A 19 3.92 -10.29 -7.51
C SER A 19 2.47 -9.99 -7.89
N ALA A 20 1.78 -10.93 -8.56
CA ALA A 20 0.35 -10.86 -8.86
C ALA A 20 -0.53 -10.59 -7.63
N ARG A 21 -0.15 -11.10 -6.44
CA ARG A 21 -0.86 -10.83 -5.18
C ARG A 21 -0.84 -9.34 -4.83
N THR A 22 0.30 -8.69 -5.03
CA THR A 22 0.44 -7.25 -4.80
C THR A 22 -0.30 -6.45 -5.86
N SER A 23 -0.27 -6.89 -7.13
CA SER A 23 -1.06 -6.23 -8.18
C SER A 23 -2.55 -6.27 -7.88
N ARG A 24 -3.10 -7.43 -7.49
CA ARG A 24 -4.51 -7.56 -7.05
C ARG A 24 -4.83 -6.69 -5.85
N LEU A 25 -3.91 -6.58 -4.90
CA LEU A 25 -4.06 -5.67 -3.76
C LEU A 25 -4.21 -4.22 -4.22
N ILE A 26 -3.34 -3.77 -5.12
CA ILE A 26 -3.37 -2.41 -5.67
C ILE A 26 -4.64 -2.17 -6.51
N GLU A 27 -5.00 -3.11 -7.37
CA GLU A 27 -6.22 -3.05 -8.20
C GLU A 27 -7.49 -2.99 -7.34
N TRP A 28 -7.56 -3.79 -6.27
CA TRP A 28 -8.68 -3.72 -5.34
C TRP A 28 -8.75 -2.35 -4.65
N CYS A 29 -7.61 -1.80 -4.22
CA CYS A 29 -7.56 -0.45 -3.65
C CYS A 29 -7.99 0.65 -4.64
N LYS A 30 -7.71 0.49 -5.95
CA LYS A 30 -8.21 1.40 -7.00
C LYS A 30 -9.73 1.30 -7.18
N ALA A 31 -10.26 0.09 -7.14
CA ALA A 31 -11.69 -0.15 -7.33
C ALA A 31 -12.55 0.19 -6.11
N ASN A 32 -11.94 0.38 -4.92
CA ASN A 32 -12.65 0.56 -3.66
C ASN A 32 -12.12 1.79 -2.90
N ASP A 33 -12.28 2.99 -3.47
CA ASP A 33 -11.74 4.24 -2.92
C ASP A 33 -12.10 4.50 -1.45
N GLU A 34 -13.37 4.30 -1.07
CA GLU A 34 -13.81 4.51 0.31
C GLU A 34 -13.13 3.51 1.28
N ALA A 35 -13.01 2.25 0.86
CA ALA A 35 -12.32 1.24 1.65
C ALA A 35 -10.81 1.51 1.72
N ARG A 36 -10.21 1.98 0.63
CA ARG A 36 -8.81 2.42 0.58
C ARG A 36 -8.55 3.55 1.57
N ILE A 37 -9.39 4.59 1.58
CA ILE A 37 -9.29 5.70 2.54
C ILE A 37 -9.38 5.18 3.97
N LYS A 38 -10.28 4.25 4.27
CA LYS A 38 -10.39 3.61 5.59
C LYS A 38 -9.19 2.72 5.95
N LEU A 39 -8.54 2.09 4.97
CA LEU A 39 -7.35 1.24 5.16
C LEU A 39 -6.08 2.06 5.40
N PHE A 40 -5.89 3.14 4.64
CA PHE A 40 -4.69 3.99 4.71
C PHE A 40 -4.85 5.22 5.60
N SER A 41 -6.06 5.49 6.09
CA SER A 41 -6.47 6.78 6.63
C SER A 41 -6.32 7.90 5.61
N ASP A 42 -7.21 8.87 5.74
CA ASP A 42 -7.28 9.99 4.82
C ASP A 42 -6.13 10.98 5.03
N SER A 43 -5.69 11.61 3.94
CA SER A 43 -4.79 12.76 3.99
C SER A 43 -5.55 13.95 4.57
N ALA A 44 -4.92 14.71 5.47
CA ALA A 44 -5.54 15.92 6.02
C ALA A 44 -5.75 17.00 4.94
N LYS A 45 -4.92 17.01 3.89
CA LYS A 45 -5.01 17.96 2.79
C LYS A 45 -6.18 17.62 1.86
N ASP A 46 -6.30 16.36 1.44
CA ASP A 46 -7.37 15.93 0.51
C ASP A 46 -8.75 16.10 1.16
N ALA A 47 -8.89 15.76 2.45
CA ALA A 47 -10.10 16.03 3.21
C ALA A 47 -10.49 17.51 3.21
N LYS A 48 -9.49 18.40 3.37
CA LYS A 48 -9.70 19.85 3.39
C LYS A 48 -10.05 20.40 2.00
N GLU A 49 -9.37 19.95 0.96
CA GLU A 49 -9.66 20.34 -0.44
C GLU A 49 -11.06 19.89 -0.86
N GLU A 50 -11.49 18.69 -0.44
CA GLU A 50 -12.83 18.15 -0.71
C GLU A 50 -13.91 18.67 0.28
N GLY A 51 -13.55 19.53 1.24
CA GLY A 51 -14.49 20.11 2.21
C GLY A 51 -15.16 19.08 3.13
N ARG A 52 -14.58 17.89 3.29
CA ARG A 52 -15.13 16.78 4.08
C ARG A 52 -14.30 16.50 5.34
N PRO A 53 -14.89 15.95 6.41
CA PRO A 53 -14.12 15.54 7.58
C PRO A 53 -13.13 14.43 7.23
N ARG A 54 -11.92 14.54 7.77
CA ARG A 54 -10.85 13.55 7.62
C ARG A 54 -11.30 12.19 8.15
N GLN A 55 -11.25 11.16 7.32
CA GLN A 55 -11.58 9.80 7.76
C GLN A 55 -10.35 9.15 8.43
N GLN A 56 -10.51 8.75 9.69
CA GLN A 56 -9.50 8.00 10.46
C GLN A 56 -9.74 6.48 10.36
N MET A 57 -8.75 5.67 10.79
CA MET A 57 -8.89 4.22 10.89
C MET A 57 -10.22 3.83 11.56
N SER A 58 -11.03 3.02 10.86
CA SER A 58 -12.30 2.55 11.41
C SER A 58 -12.12 1.29 12.25
N THR A 59 -13.01 1.07 13.21
CA THR A 59 -13.18 -0.22 13.91
C THR A 59 -13.44 -1.39 12.94
N GLN A 60 -13.88 -1.08 11.71
CA GLN A 60 -14.16 -2.03 10.63
C GLN A 60 -12.95 -2.32 9.72
N LYS A 61 -11.75 -1.82 10.04
CA LYS A 61 -10.53 -2.07 9.25
C LYS A 61 -10.32 -3.56 8.95
N LYS A 62 -10.62 -4.43 9.92
CA LYS A 62 -10.55 -5.89 9.73
C LYS A 62 -11.49 -6.41 8.65
N ASN A 63 -12.69 -5.84 8.51
CA ASN A 63 -13.64 -6.24 7.48
C ASN A 63 -13.13 -5.86 6.08
N HIS A 64 -12.56 -4.67 5.93
CA HIS A 64 -11.94 -4.27 4.66
C HIS A 64 -10.71 -5.12 4.33
N ILE A 65 -9.90 -5.49 5.33
CA ILE A 65 -8.78 -6.41 5.12
C ILE A 65 -9.27 -7.80 4.72
N GLN A 66 -10.40 -8.28 5.26
CA GLN A 66 -11.00 -9.55 4.85
C GLN A 66 -11.50 -9.51 3.40
N GLN A 67 -12.18 -8.45 3.00
CA GLN A 67 -12.62 -8.25 1.61
C GLN A 67 -11.44 -8.21 0.64
N LEU A 68 -10.39 -7.50 1.04
CA LEU A 68 -9.13 -7.46 0.29
C LEU A 68 -8.45 -8.83 0.22
N ALA A 69 -8.41 -9.58 1.33
CA ALA A 69 -7.88 -10.94 1.36
C ALA A 69 -8.63 -11.85 0.38
N ALA A 70 -9.97 -11.73 0.29
CA ALA A 70 -10.76 -12.46 -0.70
C ALA A 70 -10.34 -12.12 -2.13
N ALA A 71 -10.22 -10.82 -2.44
CA ALA A 71 -9.79 -10.37 -3.76
C ALA A 71 -8.39 -10.88 -4.16
N ILE A 72 -7.50 -11.07 -3.20
CA ILE A 72 -6.13 -11.55 -3.44
C ILE A 72 -6.10 -13.08 -3.58
N PHE A 73 -6.67 -13.80 -2.61
CA PHE A 73 -6.40 -15.23 -2.38
C PHE A 73 -7.44 -16.18 -2.96
N THR A 74 -8.67 -15.76 -3.25
CA THR A 74 -9.68 -16.63 -3.88
C THR A 74 -9.19 -17.17 -5.23
N ASN A 75 -8.47 -16.33 -5.99
CA ASN A 75 -7.88 -16.69 -7.28
C ASN A 75 -6.35 -16.73 -7.22
N ASP A 76 -5.78 -17.13 -6.09
CA ASP A 76 -4.32 -17.26 -5.96
C ASP A 76 -3.74 -18.24 -7.00
N GLU A 77 -2.54 -17.93 -7.52
CA GLU A 77 -1.85 -18.80 -8.47
C GLU A 77 -1.35 -20.08 -7.80
N ASP A 78 -1.11 -20.04 -6.48
CA ASP A 78 -0.72 -21.19 -5.70
C ASP A 78 -1.97 -21.94 -5.20
N PRO A 79 -2.24 -23.15 -5.72
CA PRO A 79 -3.42 -23.92 -5.33
C PRO A 79 -3.43 -24.27 -3.84
N THR A 80 -2.24 -24.39 -3.21
CA THR A 80 -2.13 -24.62 -1.76
C THR A 80 -2.62 -23.42 -0.98
N ILE A 81 -2.26 -22.21 -1.42
CA ILE A 81 -2.71 -20.97 -0.78
C ILE A 81 -4.21 -20.78 -0.96
N ARG A 82 -4.76 -21.11 -2.14
CA ARG A 82 -6.22 -21.07 -2.36
C ARG A 82 -6.97 -21.98 -1.40
N ALA A 83 -6.54 -23.25 -1.30
CA ALA A 83 -7.16 -24.23 -0.39
C ALA A 83 -7.07 -23.78 1.07
N LEU A 84 -5.90 -23.28 1.49
CA LEU A 84 -5.71 -22.74 2.85
C LEU A 84 -6.59 -21.51 3.13
N TYR A 85 -6.77 -20.64 2.13
CA TYR A 85 -7.64 -19.47 2.26
C TYR A 85 -9.10 -19.88 2.40
N GLU A 86 -9.55 -20.86 1.62
CA GLU A 86 -10.91 -21.40 1.70
C GLU A 86 -11.18 -22.04 3.07
N GLU A 87 -10.23 -22.79 3.62
CA GLU A 87 -10.38 -23.43 4.93
C GLU A 87 -10.30 -22.40 6.09
N HIS A 88 -9.44 -21.38 5.97
CA HIS A 88 -9.09 -20.48 7.07
C HIS A 88 -8.95 -19.00 6.63
N PRO A 89 -10.02 -18.35 6.14
CA PRO A 89 -9.93 -17.01 5.54
C PRO A 89 -9.47 -15.93 6.54
N LEU A 90 -9.85 -16.06 7.82
CA LEU A 90 -9.47 -15.09 8.87
C LEU A 90 -7.97 -15.07 9.17
N SER A 91 -7.29 -16.19 8.94
CA SER A 91 -5.86 -16.31 9.20
C SER A 91 -5.01 -15.52 8.19
N PHE A 92 -5.61 -15.07 7.07
CA PHE A 92 -4.96 -14.26 6.04
C PHE A 92 -5.00 -12.75 6.30
N ILE A 93 -5.70 -12.29 7.35
CA ILE A 93 -5.71 -10.87 7.73
C ILE A 93 -4.29 -10.38 8.05
N LYS A 94 -3.55 -11.12 8.90
CA LYS A 94 -2.19 -10.75 9.30
C LYS A 94 -1.20 -10.69 8.13
N PRO A 95 -1.16 -11.68 7.21
CA PRO A 95 -0.38 -11.58 5.98
C PRO A 95 -0.63 -10.31 5.16
N VAL A 96 -1.89 -9.91 4.99
CA VAL A 96 -2.25 -8.68 4.25
C VAL A 96 -1.76 -7.43 4.99
N GLU A 97 -1.95 -7.35 6.32
CA GLU A 97 -1.42 -6.25 7.14
C GLU A 97 0.11 -6.15 7.04
N SER A 98 0.79 -7.30 7.07
CA SER A 98 2.24 -7.37 6.97
C SER A 98 2.73 -6.90 5.59
N GLN A 99 1.97 -7.18 4.53
CA GLN A 99 2.28 -6.69 3.20
C GLN A 99 2.15 -5.17 3.10
N PHE A 100 1.13 -4.56 3.73
CA PHE A 100 1.06 -3.09 3.77
C PHE A 100 2.26 -2.45 4.45
N ILE A 101 2.76 -3.04 5.54
CA ILE A 101 3.97 -2.58 6.23
C ILE A 101 5.19 -2.70 5.30
N SER A 102 5.30 -3.81 4.57
CA SER A 102 6.37 -4.03 3.59
C SER A 102 6.33 -2.99 2.46
N LEU A 103 5.16 -2.76 1.86
CA LEU A 103 4.95 -1.75 0.82
C LEU A 103 5.31 -0.35 1.32
N ARG A 104 4.87 0.03 2.52
CA ARG A 104 5.22 1.31 3.14
C ARG A 104 6.73 1.45 3.32
N LYS A 105 7.45 0.40 3.78
CA LYS A 105 8.91 0.44 3.92
C LYS A 105 9.61 0.64 2.58
N LYS A 106 9.21 -0.11 1.55
CA LYS A 106 9.77 0.02 0.19
C LYS A 106 9.52 1.41 -0.40
N TYR A 107 8.29 1.89 -0.27
CA TYR A 107 7.90 3.23 -0.69
C TYR A 107 8.75 4.32 -0.01
N ASN A 108 8.95 4.25 1.31
CA ASN A 108 9.79 5.24 2.00
C ASN A 108 11.28 5.10 1.65
N ALA A 109 11.78 3.89 1.39
CA ALA A 109 13.16 3.70 0.93
C ALA A 109 13.39 4.36 -0.44
N VAL A 110 12.43 4.19 -1.35
CA VAL A 110 12.39 4.89 -2.64
C VAL A 110 12.35 6.40 -2.44
N ASN A 111 11.38 6.90 -1.67
CA ASN A 111 11.20 8.34 -1.47
C ASN A 111 12.38 9.00 -0.76
N LYS A 112 13.12 8.26 0.08
CA LYS A 112 14.37 8.74 0.66
C LYS A 112 15.43 8.97 -0.41
N GLY A 113 15.56 8.05 -1.38
CA GLY A 113 16.43 8.22 -2.53
C GLY A 113 16.03 9.42 -3.40
N LEU A 114 14.73 9.59 -3.68
CA LEU A 114 14.20 10.76 -4.38
C LEU A 114 14.35 12.06 -3.56
N GLY A 115 14.23 12.00 -2.24
CA GLY A 115 14.39 13.15 -1.35
C GLY A 115 15.79 13.75 -1.40
N GLN A 116 16.83 12.93 -1.62
CA GLN A 116 18.20 13.41 -1.79
C GLN A 116 18.37 14.32 -3.02
N THR A 117 17.46 14.25 -3.98
CA THR A 117 17.44 15.12 -5.18
C THR A 117 16.31 16.17 -5.13
N GLY A 118 15.65 16.35 -3.97
CA GLY A 118 14.47 17.22 -3.84
C GLY A 118 13.21 16.68 -4.53
N ALA A 119 13.26 15.47 -5.07
CA ALA A 119 12.21 14.85 -5.87
C ALA A 119 11.18 14.06 -5.02
N GLY A 120 11.44 13.82 -3.73
CA GLY A 120 10.63 12.95 -2.86
C GLY A 120 9.21 13.44 -2.56
N VAL A 121 8.88 14.70 -2.90
CA VAL A 121 7.56 15.33 -2.72
C VAL A 121 6.88 15.71 -4.04
N LYS A 122 7.59 15.58 -5.17
CA LYS A 122 7.05 15.88 -6.51
C LYS A 122 6.01 14.83 -6.90
N SER A 123 4.98 15.25 -7.62
CA SER A 123 4.02 14.36 -8.29
C SER A 123 4.68 13.47 -9.34
N VAL A 124 3.98 12.41 -9.75
CA VAL A 124 4.47 11.54 -10.84
C VAL A 124 4.62 12.36 -12.12
N GLU A 125 3.68 13.25 -12.40
CA GLU A 125 3.67 14.15 -13.55
C GLU A 125 4.87 15.11 -13.54
N GLU A 126 5.19 15.71 -12.39
CA GLU A 126 6.37 16.57 -12.23
C GLU A 126 7.68 15.79 -12.39
N LEU A 127 7.72 14.54 -11.96
CA LEU A 127 8.91 13.69 -12.09
C LEU A 127 9.14 13.20 -13.52
N ASP A 128 8.06 12.95 -14.27
CA ASP A 128 8.11 12.56 -15.67
C ASP A 128 8.44 13.74 -16.60
N ALA A 129 8.03 14.94 -16.22
CA ALA A 129 8.33 16.19 -16.95
C ALA A 129 9.79 16.63 -16.81
N ASP A 130 10.47 16.23 -15.74
CA ASP A 130 11.87 16.57 -15.45
C ASP A 130 12.82 15.49 -16.04
N PRO A 131 13.61 15.83 -17.09
CA PRO A 131 14.51 14.88 -17.73
C PRO A 131 15.56 14.27 -16.77
N CYS A 132 15.93 14.98 -15.70
CA CYS A 132 16.86 14.50 -14.70
C CYS A 132 16.25 13.39 -13.82
N THR A 133 14.95 13.43 -13.56
CA THR A 133 14.25 12.42 -12.74
C THR A 133 13.59 11.33 -13.55
N LYS A 134 13.29 11.55 -14.83
CA LYS A 134 12.62 10.58 -15.72
C LYS A 134 13.31 9.21 -15.79
N ASN A 135 14.64 9.19 -15.94
CA ASN A 135 15.40 7.93 -15.99
C ASN A 135 15.38 7.20 -14.63
N LEU A 136 15.41 7.95 -13.53
CA LEU A 136 15.32 7.39 -12.19
C LEU A 136 13.95 6.78 -11.95
N VAL A 137 12.87 7.46 -12.32
CA VAL A 137 11.48 6.94 -12.24
C VAL A 137 11.33 5.68 -13.09
N ALA A 138 11.85 5.67 -14.32
CA ALA A 138 11.77 4.50 -15.19
C ALA A 138 12.44 3.26 -14.57
N GLN A 139 13.67 3.41 -14.04
CA GLN A 139 14.34 2.31 -13.33
C GLN A 139 13.61 1.88 -12.06
N LEU A 140 12.97 2.83 -11.40
CA LEU A 140 12.20 2.59 -10.19
C LEU A 140 10.96 1.73 -10.46
N LEU A 141 10.22 2.05 -11.51
CA LEU A 141 9.02 1.32 -11.91
C LEU A 141 9.35 -0.11 -12.38
N LEU A 142 10.56 -0.36 -12.90
CA LEU A 142 11.02 -1.72 -13.19
C LEU A 142 11.19 -2.57 -11.92
N GLN A 143 11.67 -1.97 -10.82
CA GLN A 143 11.95 -2.69 -9.56
C GLN A 143 10.76 -2.69 -8.59
N PHE A 144 9.93 -1.67 -8.66
CA PHE A 144 8.77 -1.45 -7.79
C PHE A 144 7.62 -0.84 -8.60
N PRO A 145 6.96 -1.64 -9.45
CA PRO A 145 5.96 -1.15 -10.43
C PRO A 145 4.75 -0.49 -9.77
N TRP A 146 4.46 -0.84 -8.51
CA TRP A 146 3.33 -0.27 -7.76
C TRP A 146 3.65 1.10 -7.15
N TRP A 147 4.86 1.63 -7.31
CA TRP A 147 5.26 2.88 -6.68
C TRP A 147 4.35 4.04 -7.10
N SER A 148 4.03 4.18 -8.38
CA SER A 148 3.22 5.30 -8.89
C SER A 148 1.84 5.36 -8.20
N ASP A 149 1.16 4.21 -8.13
CA ASP A 149 -0.15 4.11 -7.46
C ASP A 149 -0.06 4.44 -5.97
N LEU A 150 0.95 3.87 -5.29
CA LEU A 150 1.19 4.14 -3.88
C LEU A 150 1.56 5.60 -3.63
N HIS A 151 2.33 6.21 -4.53
CA HIS A 151 2.71 7.61 -4.45
C HIS A 151 1.48 8.51 -4.58
N GLY A 152 0.60 8.22 -5.54
CA GLY A 152 -0.68 8.92 -5.68
C GLY A 152 -1.51 8.93 -4.39
N TRP A 153 -1.51 7.84 -3.63
CA TRP A 153 -2.27 7.75 -2.37
C TRP A 153 -1.52 8.27 -1.14
N TRP A 154 -0.21 8.11 -1.09
CA TRP A 154 0.58 8.28 0.13
C TRP A 154 1.42 9.56 0.14
N ARG A 155 1.64 10.22 -1.00
CA ARG A 155 2.56 11.37 -1.14
C ARG A 155 2.34 12.44 -0.07
N MET A 156 1.08 12.80 0.20
CA MET A 156 0.73 13.88 1.13
C MET A 156 0.31 13.39 2.51
N ASN A 157 0.40 12.07 2.75
CA ASN A 157 0.06 11.49 4.04
C ASN A 157 1.34 11.30 4.87
N PRO A 158 1.59 12.10 5.94
CA PRO A 158 2.80 12.00 6.75
C PRO A 158 2.93 10.66 7.49
N SER A 159 1.82 9.93 7.66
CA SER A 159 1.85 8.56 8.17
C SER A 159 2.38 7.55 7.16
N TYR A 160 2.57 7.90 5.90
CA TYR A 160 3.06 7.00 4.86
C TYR A 160 4.26 7.55 4.08
N ASN A 161 4.38 8.86 3.91
CA ASN A 161 5.53 9.52 3.30
C ASN A 161 6.31 10.34 4.35
N THR A 162 7.43 9.80 4.84
CA THR A 162 8.24 10.53 5.84
C THR A 162 8.93 11.77 5.26
N ALA A 163 9.17 11.81 3.94
CA ALA A 163 9.75 12.98 3.29
C ALA A 163 8.82 14.21 3.32
N PHE A 164 7.50 13.99 3.42
CA PHE A 164 6.52 15.06 3.57
C PHE A 164 6.52 15.65 5.00
N SER A 165 6.80 14.83 6.02
CA SER A 165 6.89 15.30 7.41
C SER A 165 8.13 16.14 7.70
N THR A 166 9.20 16.00 6.90
CA THR A 166 10.43 16.80 7.06
C THR A 166 10.37 18.14 6.33
N ALA A 167 9.30 18.40 5.57
CA ALA A 167 9.05 19.70 4.96
C ALA A 167 8.33 20.60 5.97
N ASP A 168 9.04 21.00 7.04
CA ASP A 168 8.57 22.10 7.89
C ASP A 168 8.75 23.43 7.14
N PRO A 169 7.71 24.30 7.05
CA PRO A 169 7.84 25.63 6.51
C PRO A 169 8.45 26.55 7.58
N GLY A 170 9.71 26.94 7.39
CA GLY A 170 10.32 28.13 8.01
C GLY A 170 10.33 28.17 9.54
N GLN A 171 11.48 27.89 10.14
CA GLN A 171 11.85 28.66 11.33
C GLN A 171 12.41 29.99 10.84
N ASP A 172 11.68 31.07 11.13
CA ASP A 172 12.20 32.44 11.20
C ASP A 172 13.01 32.60 12.51
#